data_AF-A0A939YWZ1-F1
#
_entry.id   AF-A0A939YWZ1-F1
#
_cell.length_a   1.000
_cell.length_b   1.000
_cell.length_c   1.000
_cell.angle_alpha   90.00
_cell.angle_beta   90.00
_cell.angle_gamma   90.00
#
_symmetry.space_group_name_H-M   'P 1'
#
loop_
_entity.id
_entity.type
_entity.pdbx_description
1 polymer ?
#
loop_
_entity_poly.entity_id
_entity_poly.type
_entity_poly.pdbx_seq_one_letter_code
_entity_poly.pdbx_strand_id
1 'polypeptide(L)'
;MKNNCDMARDLMPLAIDGVASEASQTYVKEHLEECEACRAYLEGMKAALRDDSQRVEKEREDFSRTAARMKRKRWLRRAVIVLAVLAIAYIALYAGTILLSHYNMQPVDLAASEYSVKLAQLEDGRVIVTAQTYNRPIVACYIRDTYDGNGSRVGTFTLVSQSGYRIESGELMTHELSSTDGYQAIRYGAGTSAILWTTGETITPASPEMEAYYKALDALETFDRETEKRHLMEQMEAGDYSENYTMTPEETAELYRLRVALDAALKAVPEWNSAARKVGFPYTIVPMG
;
A
#
# COMPACT_ATOMS: atom_id res chain seq x y z
N MET A 1 96.50 11.85 -16.71
CA MET A 1 96.47 10.73 -15.74
C MET A 1 95.10 10.06 -15.81
N LYS A 2 95.00 8.85 -16.36
CA LYS A 2 93.74 8.05 -16.41
C LYS A 2 93.55 7.18 -15.16
N ASN A 3 94.64 6.74 -14.52
CA ASN A 3 94.62 5.70 -13.48
C ASN A 3 93.86 6.06 -12.18
N ASN A 4 93.66 7.34 -11.84
CA ASN A 4 92.96 7.72 -10.61
C ASN A 4 91.43 7.76 -10.75
N CYS A 5 90.91 7.94 -11.98
CA CYS A 5 89.46 8.02 -12.21
C CYS A 5 88.78 6.65 -12.16
N ASP A 6 89.42 5.62 -12.70
CA ASP A 6 88.85 4.27 -12.75
C ASP A 6 88.70 3.69 -11.33
N MET A 7 89.74 3.85 -10.50
CA MET A 7 89.67 3.44 -9.09
C MET A 7 88.63 4.22 -8.30
N ALA A 8 88.50 5.54 -8.52
CA ALA A 8 87.46 6.33 -7.87
C ALA A 8 86.06 5.85 -8.30
N ARG A 9 85.83 5.57 -9.58
CA ARG A 9 84.54 5.08 -10.11
C ARG A 9 84.17 3.69 -9.60
N ASP A 10 85.14 2.79 -9.46
CA ASP A 10 84.91 1.46 -8.89
C ASP A 10 84.50 1.54 -7.41
N LEU A 11 85.02 2.52 -6.67
CA LEU A 11 84.72 2.73 -5.26
C LEU A 11 83.43 3.55 -5.01
N MET A 12 82.95 4.32 -6.00
CA MET A 12 81.75 5.17 -5.87
C MET A 12 80.47 4.42 -5.48
N PRO A 13 80.11 3.26 -6.07
CA PRO A 13 78.92 2.50 -5.65
C PRO A 13 78.97 2.13 -4.17
N LEU A 14 80.12 1.61 -3.71
CA LEU A 14 80.33 1.22 -2.32
C LEU A 14 80.31 2.43 -1.37
N ALA A 15 80.78 3.59 -1.85
CA ALA A 15 80.73 4.84 -1.11
C ALA A 15 79.29 5.42 -1.03
N ILE A 16 78.45 5.24 -2.07
CA ILE A 16 77.03 5.63 -2.05
C ILE A 16 76.24 4.76 -1.08
N ASP A 17 76.46 3.45 -1.10
CA ASP A 17 75.79 2.48 -0.23
C ASP A 17 76.29 2.56 1.23
N GLY A 18 77.32 3.37 1.50
CA GLY A 18 77.87 3.61 2.84
C GLY A 18 78.69 2.44 3.41
N VAL A 19 79.06 1.48 2.57
CA VAL A 19 79.78 0.24 2.97
C VAL A 19 81.29 0.31 2.70
N ALA A 20 81.77 1.37 2.04
CA ALA A 20 83.20 1.60 1.84
C ALA A 20 83.93 1.97 3.14
N SER A 21 85.18 1.54 3.29
CA SER A 21 86.04 1.91 4.43
C SER A 21 86.31 3.43 4.47
N GLU A 22 86.59 3.99 5.65
CA GLU A 22 86.86 5.44 5.81
C GLU A 22 87.97 5.93 4.88
N ALA A 23 89.05 5.17 4.75
CA ALA A 23 90.15 5.50 3.82
C ALA A 23 89.66 5.58 2.35
N SER A 24 88.78 4.67 1.93
CA SER A 24 88.22 4.65 0.58
C SER A 24 87.20 5.77 0.36
N GLN A 25 86.43 6.12 1.39
CA GLN A 25 85.50 7.25 1.33
C GLN A 25 86.23 8.59 1.21
N THR A 26 87.31 8.78 1.99
CA THR A 26 88.15 9.97 1.92
C THR A 26 88.80 10.09 0.54
N TYR A 27 89.35 9.00 0.01
CA TYR A 27 89.92 8.97 -1.34
C TYR A 27 88.92 9.39 -2.42
N VAL A 28 87.69 8.84 -2.39
CA VAL A 28 86.65 9.22 -3.36
C VAL A 28 86.25 10.69 -3.20
N LYS A 29 86.13 11.22 -1.97
CA LYS A 29 85.80 12.64 -1.72
C LYS A 29 86.86 13.58 -2.28
N GLU A 30 88.13 13.36 -1.94
CA GLU A 30 89.26 14.17 -2.43
C GLU A 30 89.30 14.15 -3.97
N HIS A 31 89.11 12.98 -4.58
CA HIS A 31 89.09 12.86 -6.03
C HIS A 31 87.93 13.64 -6.69
N LEU A 32 86.77 13.71 -6.04
CA LEU A 32 85.60 14.44 -6.54
C LEU A 32 85.75 15.97 -6.42
N GLU A 33 86.62 16.47 -5.55
CA GLU A 33 86.96 17.89 -5.46
C GLU A 33 87.76 18.34 -6.69
N GLU A 34 88.69 17.49 -7.14
CA GLU A 34 89.60 17.80 -8.25
C GLU A 34 89.07 17.37 -9.64
N CYS A 35 88.15 16.41 -9.71
CA CYS A 35 87.68 15.81 -10.96
C CYS A 35 86.18 16.02 -11.22
N GLU A 36 85.87 16.99 -12.09
CA GLU A 36 84.49 17.30 -12.51
C GLU A 36 83.79 16.14 -13.23
N ALA A 37 84.53 15.38 -14.05
CA ALA A 37 83.99 14.23 -14.78
C ALA A 37 83.53 13.10 -13.86
N CYS A 38 84.24 12.87 -12.74
CA CYS A 38 83.85 11.89 -11.72
C CYS A 38 82.69 12.41 -10.86
N ARG A 39 82.60 13.72 -10.63
CA ARG A 39 81.44 14.35 -9.95
C ARG A 39 80.15 14.20 -10.75
N ALA A 40 80.21 14.46 -12.05
CA ALA A 40 79.07 14.26 -12.95
C ALA A 40 78.62 12.79 -12.98
N TYR A 41 79.57 11.85 -12.97
CA TYR A 41 79.28 10.42 -12.94
C TYR A 41 78.57 9.98 -11.64
N LEU A 42 79.06 10.43 -10.48
CA LEU A 42 78.44 10.15 -9.19
C LEU A 42 77.01 10.69 -9.10
N GLU A 43 76.80 11.93 -9.56
CA GLU A 43 75.46 12.52 -9.56
C GLU A 43 74.51 11.80 -10.53
N GLY A 44 75.02 11.28 -11.66
CA GLY A 44 74.28 10.39 -12.54
C GLY A 44 73.83 9.09 -11.84
N MET A 45 74.71 8.46 -11.06
CA MET A 45 74.36 7.26 -10.28
C MET A 45 73.31 7.54 -9.21
N LYS A 46 73.46 8.64 -8.44
CA LYS A 46 72.47 9.05 -7.44
C LYS A 46 71.13 9.41 -8.07
N ALA A 47 71.13 10.02 -9.26
CA ALA A 47 69.92 10.31 -10.01
C ALA A 47 69.19 9.02 -10.42
N ALA A 48 69.91 8.01 -10.90
CA ALA A 48 69.33 6.70 -11.25
C ALA A 48 68.69 6.01 -10.03
N LEU A 49 69.34 6.02 -8.87
CA LEU A 49 68.79 5.45 -7.63
C LEU A 49 67.53 6.19 -7.13
N ARG A 50 67.50 7.52 -7.27
CA ARG A 50 66.31 8.33 -6.98
C ARG A 50 65.16 7.99 -7.93
N ASP A 51 65.44 7.80 -9.21
CA ASP A 51 64.42 7.42 -10.19
C ASP A 51 63.85 6.02 -9.92
N ASP A 52 64.70 5.04 -9.62
CA ASP A 52 64.26 3.68 -9.27
C ASP A 52 63.43 3.64 -7.98
N SER A 53 63.83 4.36 -6.93
CA SER A 53 63.04 4.44 -5.69
C SER A 53 61.68 5.13 -5.88
N GLN A 54 61.63 6.18 -6.69
CA GLN A 54 60.37 6.83 -7.08
C GLN A 54 59.49 5.90 -7.91
N ARG A 55 60.07 5.10 -8.81
CA ARG A 55 59.33 4.10 -9.60
C ARG A 55 58.71 3.03 -8.70
N VAL A 56 59.46 2.49 -7.74
CA VAL A 56 58.98 1.46 -6.80
C VAL A 56 57.85 1.99 -5.91
N GLU A 57 57.98 3.21 -5.38
CA GLU A 57 56.91 3.79 -4.54
C GLU A 57 55.65 4.06 -5.35
N LYS A 58 55.79 4.54 -6.59
CA LYS A 58 54.66 4.75 -7.51
C LYS A 58 53.94 3.43 -7.85
N GLU A 59 54.68 2.36 -8.14
CA GLU A 59 54.12 1.03 -8.38
C GLU A 59 53.36 0.50 -7.14
N ARG A 60 53.89 0.74 -5.95
CA ARG A 60 53.24 0.36 -4.68
C ARG A 60 51.96 1.16 -4.43
N GLU A 61 51.98 2.47 -4.67
CA GLU A 61 50.79 3.31 -4.60
C GLU A 61 49.73 2.84 -5.61
N ASP A 62 50.10 2.60 -6.86
CA ASP A 62 49.20 2.14 -7.91
C ASP A 62 48.60 0.77 -7.60
N PHE A 63 49.38 -0.16 -7.05
CA PHE A 63 48.89 -1.45 -6.57
C PHE A 63 47.89 -1.28 -5.42
N SER A 64 48.21 -0.44 -4.44
CA SER A 64 47.33 -0.18 -3.29
C SER A 64 45.98 0.45 -3.70
N ARG A 65 46.03 1.42 -4.62
CA ARG A 65 44.85 2.08 -5.21
C ARG A 65 44.00 1.07 -5.98
N THR A 66 44.63 0.19 -6.76
CA THR A 66 43.94 -0.85 -7.54
C THR A 66 43.31 -1.90 -6.63
N ALA A 67 44.02 -2.35 -5.58
CA ALA A 67 43.52 -3.28 -4.58
C ALA A 67 42.32 -2.70 -3.79
N ALA A 68 42.40 -1.43 -3.36
CA ALA A 68 41.31 -0.73 -2.70
C ALA A 68 40.08 -0.60 -3.61
N ARG A 69 40.27 -0.27 -4.90
CA ARG A 69 39.21 -0.21 -5.91
C ARG A 69 38.54 -1.57 -6.12
N MET A 70 39.31 -2.66 -6.13
CA MET A 70 38.77 -4.02 -6.22
C MET A 70 37.97 -4.42 -4.97
N LYS A 71 38.47 -4.12 -3.76
CA LYS A 71 37.74 -4.35 -2.51
C LYS A 71 36.42 -3.57 -2.48
N ARG A 72 36.42 -2.29 -2.85
CA ARG A 72 35.21 -1.46 -2.94
C ARG A 72 34.21 -2.02 -3.96
N LYS A 73 34.66 -2.43 -5.16
CA LYS A 73 33.78 -3.05 -6.16
C LYS A 73 33.16 -4.37 -5.67
N ARG A 74 33.93 -5.21 -4.95
CA ARG A 74 33.42 -6.45 -4.36
C ARG A 74 32.40 -6.17 -3.25
N TRP A 75 32.67 -5.19 -2.39
CA TRP A 75 31.75 -4.79 -1.34
C TRP A 75 30.45 -4.19 -1.89
N LEU A 76 30.55 -3.30 -2.88
CA LEU A 76 29.37 -2.76 -3.59
C LEU A 76 28.55 -3.86 -4.26
N ARG A 77 29.19 -4.83 -4.94
CA ARG A 77 28.48 -5.98 -5.52
C ARG A 77 27.75 -6.81 -4.46
N ARG A 78 28.39 -7.10 -3.34
CA ARG A 78 27.76 -7.81 -2.21
C ARG A 78 26.59 -7.01 -1.64
N ALA A 79 26.76 -5.70 -1.45
CA ALA A 79 25.71 -4.81 -0.97
C ALA A 79 24.50 -4.81 -1.93
N VAL A 80 24.73 -4.71 -3.24
CA VAL A 80 23.67 -4.79 -4.26
C VAL A 80 22.93 -6.12 -4.22
N ILE A 81 23.65 -7.25 -4.08
CA ILE A 81 23.02 -8.58 -3.98
C ILE A 81 22.17 -8.67 -2.71
N VAL A 82 22.68 -8.22 -1.55
CA VAL A 82 21.92 -8.23 -0.30
C VAL A 82 20.68 -7.36 -0.42
N LEU A 83 20.81 -6.15 -0.98
CA LEU A 83 19.66 -5.26 -1.21
C LEU A 83 18.63 -5.88 -2.15
N ALA A 84 19.06 -6.55 -3.22
CA ALA A 84 18.16 -7.25 -4.13
C ALA A 84 17.39 -8.38 -3.44
N VAL A 85 18.07 -9.19 -2.60
CA VAL A 85 17.42 -10.26 -1.82
C VAL A 85 16.42 -9.68 -0.83
N LEU A 86 16.77 -8.60 -0.13
CA LEU A 86 15.85 -7.91 0.78
C LEU A 86 14.63 -7.34 0.06
N ALA A 87 14.83 -6.75 -1.13
CA ALA A 87 13.73 -6.25 -1.96
C ALA A 87 12.79 -7.39 -2.40
N ILE A 88 13.34 -8.53 -2.84
CA ILE A 88 12.53 -9.71 -3.21
C ILE A 88 11.76 -10.24 -2.00
N ALA A 89 12.40 -10.36 -0.84
CA ALA A 89 11.75 -10.80 0.39
C ALA A 89 10.61 -9.85 0.80
N TYR A 90 10.82 -8.54 0.69
CA TYR A 90 9.79 -7.54 0.95
C TYR A 90 8.60 -7.67 -0.02
N ILE A 91 8.86 -7.81 -1.32
CA ILE A 91 7.82 -8.02 -2.33
C ILE A 91 7.03 -9.31 -2.05
N ALA A 92 7.71 -10.40 -1.69
CA ALA A 92 7.06 -11.67 -1.36
C ALA A 92 6.17 -11.56 -0.11
N LEU A 93 6.65 -10.87 0.94
CA LEU A 93 5.85 -10.60 2.14
C LEU A 93 4.62 -9.75 1.80
N TYR A 94 4.79 -8.68 1.02
CA TYR A 94 3.71 -7.82 0.59
C TYR A 94 2.68 -8.57 -0.25
N ALA A 95 3.12 -9.34 -1.27
CA ALA A 95 2.25 -10.20 -2.06
C ALA A 95 1.50 -11.22 -1.19
N GLY A 96 2.16 -11.80 -0.17
CA GLY A 96 1.53 -12.68 0.80
C GLY A 96 0.39 -12.00 1.57
N THR A 97 0.57 -10.75 2.00
CA THR A 97 -0.51 -9.99 2.67
C THR A 97 -1.70 -9.72 1.76
N ILE A 98 -1.46 -9.42 0.49
CA ILE A 98 -2.52 -9.23 -0.53
C ILE A 98 -3.27 -10.54 -0.78
N LEU A 99 -2.57 -11.66 -0.94
CA LEU A 99 -3.22 -12.96 -1.15
C LEU A 99 -4.06 -13.37 0.07
N LEU A 100 -3.56 -13.14 1.28
CA LEU A 100 -4.32 -13.41 2.50
C LEU A 100 -5.55 -12.51 2.63
N SER A 101 -5.42 -11.22 2.29
CA SER A 101 -6.56 -10.30 2.31
C SER A 101 -7.62 -10.72 1.28
N HIS A 102 -7.24 -11.10 0.05
CA HIS A 102 -8.18 -11.61 -0.95
C HIS A 102 -8.87 -12.91 -0.51
N TYR A 103 -8.13 -13.83 0.12
CA TYR A 103 -8.72 -15.07 0.65
C TYR A 103 -9.76 -14.76 1.73
N ASN A 104 -9.44 -13.85 2.66
CA ASN A 104 -10.39 -13.47 3.69
C ASN A 104 -11.55 -12.62 3.13
N MET A 105 -11.33 -11.84 2.07
CA MET A 105 -12.37 -11.03 1.41
C MET A 105 -13.40 -11.87 0.64
N GLN A 106 -13.26 -13.20 0.58
CA GLN A 106 -14.25 -14.01 -0.09
C GLN A 106 -15.60 -13.97 0.64
N PRO A 107 -16.69 -13.65 -0.07
CA PRO A 107 -18.02 -13.64 0.49
C PRO A 107 -18.46 -15.07 0.85
N VAL A 108 -18.92 -15.28 2.07
CA VAL A 108 -19.51 -16.55 2.51
C VAL A 108 -20.99 -16.35 2.80
N ASP A 109 -21.84 -17.20 2.22
CA ASP A 109 -23.27 -17.24 2.50
C ASP A 109 -23.49 -17.78 3.92
N LEU A 110 -24.21 -17.01 4.74
CA LEU A 110 -24.50 -17.40 6.12
C LEU A 110 -25.65 -18.41 6.20
N ALA A 111 -25.54 -19.36 7.11
CA ALA A 111 -26.65 -20.25 7.47
C ALA A 111 -27.74 -19.45 8.21
N ALA A 112 -29.01 -19.85 8.04
CA ALA A 112 -30.16 -19.19 8.66
C ALA A 112 -30.11 -19.13 10.21
N SER A 113 -29.26 -19.92 10.85
CA SER A 113 -29.03 -19.90 12.31
C SER A 113 -28.02 -18.85 12.77
N GLU A 114 -27.21 -18.29 11.87
CA GLU A 114 -26.15 -17.31 12.21
C GLU A 114 -26.65 -15.85 12.22
N TYR A 115 -27.89 -15.62 11.79
CA TYR A 115 -28.49 -14.30 11.71
C TYR A 115 -30.01 -14.38 11.83
N SER A 116 -30.62 -13.26 12.22
CA SER A 116 -32.08 -13.09 12.18
C SER A 116 -32.48 -12.17 11.04
N VAL A 117 -33.63 -12.42 10.43
CA VAL A 117 -34.20 -11.57 9.38
C VAL A 117 -35.62 -11.18 9.77
N LYS A 118 -35.98 -9.91 9.53
CA LYS A 118 -37.31 -9.36 9.76
C LYS A 118 -37.76 -8.59 8.53
N LEU A 119 -39.07 -8.60 8.28
CA LEU A 119 -39.71 -7.80 7.24
C LEU A 119 -40.55 -6.71 7.90
N ALA A 120 -40.51 -5.52 7.30
CA ALA A 120 -41.39 -4.41 7.62
C ALA A 120 -41.93 -3.81 6.32
N GLN A 121 -43.22 -3.50 6.25
CA GLN A 121 -43.83 -2.85 5.08
C GLN A 121 -44.09 -1.38 5.37
N LEU A 122 -43.60 -0.51 4.49
CA LEU A 122 -43.82 0.93 4.55
C LEU A 122 -45.22 1.31 4.04
N GLU A 123 -45.70 2.49 4.42
CA GLU A 123 -46.99 3.06 3.99
C GLU A 123 -47.12 3.19 2.47
N ASP A 124 -46.00 3.38 1.76
CA ASP A 124 -45.94 3.50 0.30
C ASP A 124 -45.91 2.15 -0.44
N GLY A 125 -45.92 1.03 0.29
CA GLY A 125 -45.92 -0.33 -0.24
C GLY A 125 -44.55 -0.99 -0.34
N ARG A 126 -43.44 -0.24 -0.17
CA ARG A 126 -42.09 -0.81 -0.13
C ARG A 126 -41.93 -1.78 1.04
N VAL A 127 -41.11 -2.80 0.86
CA VAL A 127 -40.81 -3.81 1.88
C VAL A 127 -39.34 -3.73 2.26
N ILE A 128 -39.09 -3.52 3.55
CA ILE A 128 -37.77 -3.43 4.14
C ILE A 128 -37.41 -4.77 4.77
N VAL A 129 -36.33 -5.37 4.29
CA VAL A 129 -35.75 -6.59 4.85
C VAL A 129 -34.61 -6.21 5.76
N THR A 130 -34.75 -6.40 7.07
CA THR A 130 -33.69 -6.15 8.05
C THR A 130 -33.04 -7.47 8.45
N ALA A 131 -31.72 -7.58 8.28
CA ALA A 131 -30.92 -8.71 8.73
C ALA A 131 -29.94 -8.29 9.84
N GLN A 132 -29.88 -9.08 10.90
CA GLN A 132 -28.98 -8.86 12.02
C GLN A 132 -28.17 -10.13 12.30
N THR A 133 -26.85 -10.03 12.17
CA THR A 133 -25.93 -11.10 12.54
C THR A 133 -25.64 -11.09 14.04
N TYR A 134 -25.02 -12.16 14.55
CA TYR A 134 -24.61 -12.23 15.96
C TYR A 134 -23.11 -12.02 16.16
N ASN A 135 -22.27 -12.63 15.33
CA ASN A 135 -20.81 -12.63 15.51
C ASN A 135 -20.03 -12.59 14.18
N ARG A 136 -20.69 -12.20 13.09
CA ARG A 136 -20.16 -12.17 11.73
C ARG A 136 -20.29 -10.77 11.15
N PRO A 137 -19.24 -10.20 10.53
CA PRO A 137 -19.41 -8.95 9.80
C PRO A 137 -20.29 -9.18 8.57
N ILE A 138 -21.09 -8.19 8.20
CA ILE A 138 -21.91 -8.20 7.00
C ILE A 138 -21.20 -7.37 5.93
N VAL A 139 -20.96 -7.97 4.77
CA VAL A 139 -20.35 -7.28 3.62
C VAL A 139 -21.42 -6.84 2.63
N ALA A 140 -22.47 -7.66 2.46
CA ALA A 140 -23.58 -7.34 1.57
C ALA A 140 -24.84 -8.14 1.96
N CYS A 141 -26.00 -7.62 1.57
CA CYS A 141 -27.25 -8.37 1.50
C CYS A 141 -28.01 -8.05 0.22
N TYR A 142 -28.65 -9.05 -0.36
CA TYR A 142 -29.46 -8.89 -1.57
C TYR A 142 -30.50 -10.01 -1.67
N ILE A 143 -31.54 -9.78 -2.46
CA ILE A 143 -32.49 -10.81 -2.85
C ILE A 143 -32.14 -11.31 -4.24
N ARG A 144 -31.90 -12.62 -4.37
CA ARG A 144 -31.71 -13.29 -5.65
C ARG A 144 -33.03 -13.89 -6.12
N ASP A 145 -33.39 -13.60 -7.36
CA ASP A 145 -34.47 -14.30 -8.03
C ASP A 145 -34.09 -15.76 -8.28
N THR A 146 -34.91 -16.64 -7.73
CA THR A 146 -34.86 -18.08 -7.96
C THR A 146 -36.22 -18.55 -8.45
N TYR A 147 -36.28 -19.72 -9.05
CA TYR A 147 -37.54 -20.31 -9.49
C TYR A 147 -37.70 -21.68 -8.84
N ASP A 148 -38.90 -21.96 -8.35
CA ASP A 148 -39.23 -23.29 -7.87
C ASP A 148 -39.36 -24.30 -9.03
N GLY A 149 -39.51 -25.59 -8.69
CA GLY A 149 -39.68 -26.65 -9.70
C GLY A 149 -40.95 -26.51 -10.55
N ASN A 150 -41.87 -25.60 -10.18
CA ASN A 150 -43.09 -25.29 -10.91
C ASN A 150 -42.95 -24.01 -11.77
N GLY A 151 -41.77 -23.38 -11.79
CA GLY A 151 -41.50 -22.15 -12.56
C GLY A 151 -41.99 -20.88 -11.88
N SER A 152 -42.39 -20.94 -10.62
CA SER A 152 -42.80 -19.76 -9.86
C SER A 152 -41.59 -19.02 -9.30
N ARG A 153 -41.62 -17.69 -9.37
CA ARG A 153 -40.53 -16.83 -8.85
C ARG A 153 -40.52 -16.85 -7.32
N VAL A 154 -39.34 -17.10 -6.75
CA VAL A 154 -39.06 -17.16 -5.32
C VAL A 154 -37.84 -16.28 -5.04
N GLY A 155 -37.96 -15.36 -4.09
CA GLY A 155 -36.85 -14.50 -3.67
C GLY A 155 -36.00 -15.24 -2.66
N THR A 156 -34.69 -15.32 -2.87
CA THR A 156 -33.76 -15.84 -1.87
C THR A 156 -32.95 -14.68 -1.30
N PHE A 157 -33.25 -14.27 -0.07
CA PHE A 157 -32.47 -13.31 0.68
C PHE A 157 -31.14 -13.95 1.11
N THR A 158 -30.06 -13.42 0.56
CA THR A 158 -28.70 -13.87 0.82
C THR A 158 -27.97 -12.80 1.63
N LEU A 159 -27.41 -13.24 2.77
CA LEU A 159 -26.52 -12.44 3.59
C LEU A 159 -25.09 -12.94 3.41
N VAL A 160 -24.21 -12.01 3.12
CA VAL A 160 -22.82 -12.28 2.80
C VAL A 160 -21.92 -11.75 3.92
N SER A 161 -21.05 -12.61 4.43
CA SER A 161 -20.05 -12.27 5.43
C SER A 161 -18.63 -12.43 4.91
N GLN A 162 -17.68 -11.74 5.56
CA GLN A 162 -16.25 -11.87 5.27
C GLN A 162 -15.68 -13.15 5.90
N SER A 163 -15.04 -13.99 5.10
CA SER A 163 -14.41 -15.23 5.57
C SER A 163 -13.31 -14.96 6.61
N GLY A 164 -13.22 -15.81 7.63
CA GLY A 164 -12.16 -15.74 8.66
C GLY A 164 -12.32 -14.63 9.70
N TYR A 165 -13.31 -13.74 9.57
CA TYR A 165 -13.58 -12.69 10.56
C TYR A 165 -14.72 -13.06 11.51
N ARG A 166 -14.57 -12.65 12.76
CA ARG A 166 -15.61 -12.67 13.79
C ARG A 166 -15.60 -11.34 14.53
N ILE A 167 -16.78 -10.85 14.86
CA ILE A 167 -16.98 -9.61 15.61
C ILE A 167 -17.64 -9.94 16.95
N GLU A 168 -17.32 -9.14 17.97
CA GLU A 168 -17.87 -9.32 19.33
C GLU A 168 -19.34 -8.92 19.43
N SER A 169 -19.74 -7.95 18.61
CA SER A 169 -21.10 -7.43 18.50
C SER A 169 -21.60 -7.62 17.07
N GLY A 170 -22.76 -8.26 16.90
CA GLY A 170 -23.36 -8.47 15.59
C GLY A 170 -23.73 -7.18 14.85
N GLU A 171 -23.68 -7.22 13.53
CA GLU A 171 -24.02 -6.10 12.64
C GLU A 171 -25.44 -6.18 12.12
N LEU A 172 -25.97 -5.04 11.67
CA LEU A 172 -27.28 -4.91 11.08
C LEU A 172 -27.18 -4.32 9.69
N MET A 173 -27.89 -4.92 8.74
CA MET A 173 -28.02 -4.44 7.36
C MET A 173 -29.47 -4.59 6.91
N THR A 174 -29.92 -3.70 6.04
CA THR A 174 -31.27 -3.67 5.46
C THR A 174 -31.18 -3.66 3.95
N HIS A 175 -32.20 -4.23 3.33
CA HIS A 175 -32.39 -4.24 1.89
C HIS A 175 -33.81 -3.77 1.60
N GLU A 176 -33.94 -2.82 0.69
CA GLU A 176 -35.24 -2.35 0.22
C GLU A 176 -35.70 -3.19 -0.97
N LEU A 177 -36.94 -3.63 -0.93
CA LEU A 177 -37.64 -4.26 -2.04
C LEU A 177 -38.86 -3.40 -2.41
N SER A 178 -38.96 -3.00 -3.67
CA SER A 178 -40.04 -2.10 -4.12
C SER A 178 -41.44 -2.71 -3.94
N SER A 179 -41.58 -4.03 -4.13
CA SER A 179 -42.80 -4.78 -3.85
C SER A 179 -42.50 -6.28 -3.75
N THR A 180 -43.34 -7.03 -3.02
CA THR A 180 -43.33 -8.50 -3.02
C THR A 180 -44.16 -9.09 -4.16
N ASP A 181 -44.74 -8.25 -5.01
CA ASP A 181 -45.53 -8.69 -6.16
C ASP A 181 -44.73 -9.61 -7.09
N GLY A 182 -45.37 -10.73 -7.46
CA GLY A 182 -44.78 -11.73 -8.32
C GLY A 182 -43.86 -12.74 -7.61
N TYR A 183 -43.56 -12.58 -6.33
CA TYR A 183 -42.89 -13.61 -5.53
C TYR A 183 -43.89 -14.54 -4.85
N GLN A 184 -43.75 -15.85 -5.05
CA GLN A 184 -44.50 -16.87 -4.29
C GLN A 184 -44.04 -16.98 -2.84
N ALA A 185 -42.74 -16.78 -2.62
CA ALA A 185 -42.13 -16.81 -1.31
C ALA A 185 -40.82 -16.03 -1.30
N ILE A 186 -40.44 -15.55 -0.12
CA ILE A 186 -39.10 -15.08 0.19
C ILE A 186 -38.49 -16.06 1.18
N ARG A 187 -37.28 -16.52 0.88
CA ARG A 187 -36.51 -17.49 1.67
C ARG A 187 -35.18 -16.89 2.10
N TYR A 188 -34.53 -17.50 3.10
CA TYR A 188 -33.19 -17.07 3.51
C TYR A 188 -32.32 -18.25 3.97
N GLY A 189 -31.01 -18.01 4.01
CA GLY A 189 -29.98 -18.94 4.48
C GLY A 189 -29.32 -19.74 3.37
N ALA A 190 -28.02 -20.00 3.52
CA ALA A 190 -27.21 -20.77 2.59
C ALA A 190 -27.80 -22.18 2.36
N GLY A 191 -28.31 -22.43 1.14
CA GLY A 191 -28.81 -23.75 0.73
C GLY A 191 -30.08 -24.24 1.42
N THR A 192 -30.81 -23.40 2.19
CA THR A 192 -31.95 -23.87 3.01
C THR A 192 -33.32 -23.32 2.61
N SER A 193 -34.33 -24.12 2.98
CA SER A 193 -35.78 -23.96 2.82
C SER A 193 -36.44 -23.06 3.88
N ALA A 194 -35.67 -22.22 4.59
CA ALA A 194 -36.24 -21.34 5.62
C ALA A 194 -37.06 -20.25 4.94
N ILE A 195 -38.36 -20.23 5.24
CA ILE A 195 -39.32 -19.33 4.64
C ILE A 195 -39.39 -18.09 5.53
N LEU A 196 -39.12 -16.93 4.92
CA LEU A 196 -39.28 -15.63 5.57
C LEU A 196 -40.71 -15.11 5.39
N TRP A 197 -41.30 -15.35 4.23
CA TRP A 197 -42.65 -14.92 3.86
C TRP A 197 -43.17 -15.72 2.68
N THR A 198 -44.49 -15.90 2.60
CA THR A 198 -45.20 -16.50 1.45
C THR A 198 -46.33 -15.61 0.95
N THR A 199 -46.69 -15.74 -0.33
CA THR A 199 -47.80 -14.96 -0.90
C THR A 199 -49.09 -15.17 -0.11
N GLY A 200 -49.70 -14.05 0.29
CA GLY A 200 -50.94 -14.04 1.06
C GLY A 200 -50.73 -13.86 2.56
N GLU A 201 -49.49 -13.97 3.06
CA GLU A 201 -49.17 -13.58 4.43
C GLU A 201 -49.05 -12.05 4.56
N THR A 202 -49.59 -11.49 5.64
CA THR A 202 -49.46 -10.06 5.93
C THR A 202 -48.07 -9.77 6.48
N ILE A 203 -47.38 -8.79 5.89
CA ILE A 203 -46.11 -8.27 6.41
C ILE A 203 -46.42 -7.28 7.53
N THR A 204 -45.65 -7.33 8.60
CA THR A 204 -45.79 -6.38 9.72
C THR A 204 -45.55 -4.95 9.21
N PRO A 205 -46.44 -3.98 9.53
CA PRO A 205 -46.19 -2.58 9.20
C PRO A 205 -44.91 -2.06 9.85
N ALA A 206 -44.22 -1.15 9.16
CA ALA A 206 -43.06 -0.45 9.71
C ALA A 206 -43.45 0.42 10.92
N SER A 207 -42.52 0.61 11.85
CA SER A 207 -42.71 1.56 12.94
C SER A 207 -42.75 3.00 12.43
N PRO A 208 -43.44 3.92 13.13
CA PRO A 208 -43.43 5.35 12.78
C PRO A 208 -42.02 5.93 12.71
N GLU A 209 -41.09 5.42 13.51
CA GLU A 209 -39.68 5.82 13.50
C GLU A 209 -38.94 5.32 12.24
N MET A 210 -39.21 4.10 11.79
CA MET A 210 -38.68 3.57 10.53
C MET A 210 -39.23 4.34 9.33
N GLU A 211 -40.53 4.67 9.34
CA GLU A 211 -41.16 5.54 8.34
C GLU A 211 -40.48 6.91 8.27
N ALA A 212 -40.22 7.52 9.42
CA ALA A 212 -39.52 8.81 9.48
C ALA A 212 -38.10 8.71 8.92
N TYR A 213 -37.40 7.60 9.14
CA TYR A 213 -36.07 7.35 8.59
C TYR A 213 -36.10 7.28 7.06
N TYR A 214 -36.97 6.47 6.46
CA TYR A 214 -37.05 6.35 4.99
C TYR A 214 -37.53 7.65 4.34
N LYS A 215 -38.46 8.38 4.97
CA LYS A 215 -38.85 9.73 4.50
C LYS A 215 -37.67 10.72 4.53
N ALA A 216 -36.81 10.65 5.54
CA ALA A 216 -35.60 11.47 5.60
C ALA A 216 -34.54 11.05 4.57
N LEU A 217 -34.42 9.75 4.31
CA LEU A 217 -33.51 9.20 3.30
C LEU A 217 -33.93 9.63 1.89
N ASP A 218 -35.22 9.45 1.55
CA ASP A 218 -35.77 9.86 0.26
C ASP A 218 -35.61 11.37 0.01
N ALA A 219 -35.74 12.19 1.07
CA ALA A 219 -35.50 13.63 0.99
C ALA A 219 -34.04 13.97 0.68
N LEU A 220 -33.09 13.27 1.31
CA LEU A 220 -31.66 13.41 1.04
C LEU A 220 -31.31 12.97 -0.39
N GLU A 221 -31.77 11.79 -0.81
CA GLU A 221 -31.51 11.27 -2.17
C GLU A 221 -32.13 12.16 -3.24
N THR A 222 -33.32 12.70 -2.99
CA THR A 222 -33.96 13.65 -3.89
C THR A 222 -33.18 14.96 -3.97
N PHE A 223 -32.69 15.48 -2.84
CA PHE A 223 -31.84 16.66 -2.83
C PHE A 223 -30.55 16.44 -3.62
N ASP A 224 -29.84 15.33 -3.39
CA ASP A 224 -28.60 15.00 -4.09
C ASP A 224 -28.83 14.89 -5.60
N ARG A 225 -29.86 14.14 -6.03
CA ARG A 225 -30.20 13.97 -7.45
C ARG A 225 -30.58 15.29 -8.13
N GLU A 226 -31.40 16.13 -7.49
CA GLU A 226 -31.81 17.41 -8.09
C GLU A 226 -30.68 18.45 -8.09
N THR A 227 -29.79 18.40 -7.09
CA THR A 227 -28.59 19.24 -7.04
C THR A 227 -27.64 18.84 -8.17
N GLU A 228 -27.27 17.57 -8.26
CA GLU A 228 -26.41 17.04 -9.32
C GLU A 228 -26.97 17.38 -10.72
N LYS A 229 -28.27 17.12 -10.93
CA LYS A 229 -28.94 17.45 -12.19
C LYS A 229 -28.86 18.93 -12.55
N ARG A 230 -29.02 19.84 -11.58
CA ARG A 230 -28.94 21.29 -11.82
C ARG A 230 -27.54 21.72 -12.22
N HIS A 231 -26.53 21.26 -11.48
CA HIS A 231 -25.13 21.55 -11.77
C HIS A 231 -24.71 20.97 -13.14
N LEU A 232 -25.16 19.77 -13.49
CA LEU A 232 -24.93 19.19 -14.82
C LEU A 232 -25.56 20.04 -15.94
N MET A 233 -26.78 20.55 -15.73
CA MET A 233 -27.45 21.41 -16.72
C MET A 233 -26.71 22.75 -16.89
N GLU A 234 -26.30 23.38 -15.79
CA GLU A 234 -25.53 24.64 -15.82
C GLU A 234 -24.16 24.46 -16.51
N GLN A 235 -23.47 23.36 -16.24
CA GLN A 235 -22.23 22.98 -16.91
C GLN A 235 -22.42 22.79 -18.42
N MET A 236 -23.48 22.07 -18.82
CA MET A 236 -23.83 21.89 -20.22
C MET A 236 -24.12 23.21 -20.94
N GLU A 237 -24.81 24.15 -20.28
CA GLU A 237 -25.08 25.50 -20.82
C GLU A 237 -23.81 26.35 -20.92
N ALA A 238 -22.88 26.20 -19.97
CA ALA A 238 -21.59 26.89 -19.96
C ALA A 238 -20.56 26.28 -20.93
N GLY A 239 -20.82 25.07 -21.45
CA GLY A 239 -19.85 24.30 -22.25
C GLY A 239 -18.67 23.78 -21.42
N ASP A 240 -18.83 23.66 -20.10
CA ASP A 240 -17.86 23.04 -19.20
C ASP A 240 -18.23 21.56 -19.00
N TYR A 241 -17.25 20.67 -19.12
CA TYR A 241 -17.42 19.22 -18.95
C TYR A 241 -16.57 18.68 -17.80
N SER A 242 -16.23 19.53 -16.83
CA SER A 242 -15.53 19.12 -15.63
C SER A 242 -16.38 18.14 -14.79
N GLU A 243 -15.78 17.03 -14.34
CA GLU A 243 -16.47 16.01 -13.52
C GLU A 243 -16.85 16.50 -12.11
N ASN A 244 -16.42 17.71 -11.72
CA ASN A 244 -16.60 18.23 -10.37
C ASN A 244 -17.39 19.53 -10.40
N TYR A 245 -18.51 19.55 -9.67
CA TYR A 245 -19.23 20.78 -9.35
C TYR A 245 -19.00 21.17 -7.88
N THR A 246 -19.07 22.47 -7.59
CA THR A 246 -19.02 22.98 -6.22
C THR A 246 -20.42 23.38 -5.80
N MET A 247 -20.90 22.76 -4.72
CA MET A 247 -22.15 23.18 -4.07
C MET A 247 -22.04 24.62 -3.56
N THR A 248 -23.15 25.35 -3.65
CA THR A 248 -23.29 26.66 -3.02
C THR A 248 -23.30 26.54 -1.49
N PRO A 249 -23.03 27.63 -0.75
CA PRO A 249 -23.15 27.62 0.71
C PRO A 249 -24.54 27.22 1.21
N GLU A 250 -25.58 27.58 0.48
CA GLU A 250 -26.98 27.26 0.79
C GLU A 250 -27.26 25.76 0.59
N GLU A 251 -26.82 25.18 -0.53
CA GLU A 251 -26.90 23.74 -0.78
C GLU A 251 -26.12 22.94 0.25
N THR A 252 -24.92 23.41 0.62
CA THR A 252 -24.10 22.77 1.65
C THR A 252 -24.81 22.78 3.02
N ALA A 253 -25.47 23.89 3.37
CA ALA A 253 -26.23 24.00 4.61
C ALA A 253 -27.45 23.07 4.64
N GLU A 254 -28.19 22.96 3.53
CA GLU A 254 -29.34 22.06 3.44
C GLU A 254 -28.91 20.58 3.44
N LEU A 255 -27.84 20.23 2.72
CA LEU A 255 -27.25 18.89 2.76
C LEU A 255 -26.90 18.49 4.21
N TYR A 256 -26.25 19.38 4.95
CA TYR A 256 -25.92 19.15 6.35
C TYR A 256 -27.19 18.96 7.21
N ARG A 257 -28.22 19.79 7.00
CA ARG A 257 -29.50 19.67 7.72
C ARG A 257 -30.17 18.32 7.47
N LEU A 258 -30.23 17.88 6.22
CA LEU A 258 -30.80 16.59 5.82
C LEU A 258 -30.01 15.43 6.41
N ARG A 259 -28.68 15.49 6.39
CA ARG A 259 -27.83 14.44 6.98
C ARG A 259 -28.00 14.33 8.49
N VAL A 260 -28.12 15.46 9.19
CA VAL A 260 -28.39 15.47 10.64
C VAL A 260 -29.77 14.90 10.94
N ALA A 261 -30.80 15.25 10.17
CA ALA A 261 -32.14 14.69 10.32
C ALA A 261 -32.16 13.17 10.09
N LEU A 262 -31.46 12.70 9.06
CA LEU A 262 -31.33 11.27 8.75
C LEU A 262 -30.64 10.49 9.89
N ASP A 263 -29.53 11.00 10.42
CA ASP A 263 -28.83 10.37 11.55
C ASP A 263 -29.70 10.35 12.83
N ALA A 264 -30.45 11.41 13.09
CA ALA A 264 -31.38 11.45 14.21
C ALA A 264 -32.51 10.42 14.05
N ALA A 265 -33.12 10.33 12.86
CA ALA A 265 -34.15 9.35 12.56
C ALA A 265 -33.60 7.91 12.65
N LEU A 266 -32.40 7.67 12.13
CA LEU A 266 -31.72 6.37 12.22
C LEU A 266 -31.56 5.91 13.67
N LYS A 267 -31.25 6.82 14.60
CA LYS A 267 -31.12 6.54 16.04
C LYS A 267 -32.46 6.37 16.75
N ALA A 268 -33.55 6.84 16.16
CA ALA A 268 -34.89 6.68 16.73
C ALA A 268 -35.48 5.29 16.47
N VAL A 269 -35.08 4.60 15.39
CA VAL A 269 -35.63 3.30 14.99
C VAL A 269 -35.40 2.22 16.06
N PRO A 270 -36.44 1.79 16.80
CA PRO A 270 -36.29 0.88 17.93
C PRO A 270 -35.80 -0.51 17.50
N GLU A 271 -36.17 -0.97 16.31
CA GLU A 271 -35.75 -2.24 15.73
C GLU A 271 -34.24 -2.32 15.50
N TRP A 272 -33.58 -1.16 15.35
CA TRP A 272 -32.16 -1.07 15.03
C TRP A 272 -31.29 -0.60 16.21
N ASN A 273 -31.91 -0.27 17.35
CA ASN A 273 -31.21 0.24 18.53
C ASN A 273 -30.60 -0.85 19.43
N SER A 274 -30.98 -2.12 19.26
CA SER A 274 -30.42 -3.25 20.01
C SER A 274 -29.17 -3.86 19.35
N ALA A 275 -28.85 -3.48 18.11
CA ALA A 275 -27.68 -3.96 17.39
C ALA A 275 -26.45 -3.13 17.75
N ALA A 276 -25.58 -3.70 18.58
CA ALA A 276 -24.31 -3.10 18.95
C ALA A 276 -23.44 -2.86 17.70
N ARG A 277 -23.17 -1.57 17.42
CA ARG A 277 -22.46 -1.00 16.25
C ARG A 277 -23.16 -1.19 14.90
N LYS A 278 -23.90 -0.14 14.51
CA LYS A 278 -24.27 0.16 13.12
C LYS A 278 -23.01 0.35 12.30
N VAL A 279 -22.69 -0.57 11.39
CA VAL A 279 -21.72 -0.33 10.32
C VAL A 279 -22.50 -0.09 9.03
N GLY A 280 -22.44 1.16 8.57
CA GLY A 280 -22.61 1.59 7.18
C GLY A 280 -23.69 0.94 6.32
N PHE A 281 -24.85 1.58 6.27
CA PHE A 281 -25.68 1.60 5.06
C PHE A 281 -24.94 2.35 3.93
N PRO A 282 -25.22 2.04 2.66
CA PRO A 282 -24.23 2.08 1.59
C PRO A 282 -23.73 3.51 1.35
N TYR A 283 -22.41 3.62 1.18
CA TYR A 283 -21.68 4.83 0.82
C TYR A 283 -21.63 5.94 1.90
N THR A 284 -20.62 5.85 2.76
CA THR A 284 -19.73 7.00 2.98
C THR A 284 -18.33 6.45 3.23
N ILE A 285 -17.56 6.26 2.15
CA ILE A 285 -16.10 6.21 2.26
C ILE A 285 -15.71 7.62 2.68
N VAL A 286 -15.51 7.84 3.99
CA VAL A 286 -14.82 9.03 4.47
C VAL A 286 -13.34 8.76 4.24
N PRO A 287 -12.65 9.49 3.34
CA PRO A 287 -11.21 9.37 3.23
C PRO A 287 -10.60 9.84 4.56
N MET A 288 -9.75 9.01 5.16
CA MET A 288 -8.93 9.45 6.29
C MET A 288 -7.98 10.54 5.79
N GLY A 289 -8.23 11.78 6.24
CA GLY A 289 -7.24 12.86 6.33
C GLY A 289 -6.75 12.97 7.76
#